data_AF-A0AAW9STJ7-F1
#
_entry.id   AF-A0AAW9STJ7-F1
#
_cell.length_a   1.000
_cell.length_b   1.000
_cell.length_c   1.000
_cell.angle_alpha   90.00
_cell.angle_beta   90.00
_cell.angle_gamma   90.00
#
_symmetry.space_group_name_H-M   'P 1'
#
loop_
_entity.id
_entity.type
_entity.pdbx_description
1 polymer ?
#
loop_
_entity_poly.entity_id
_entity_poly.type
_entity_poly.pdbx_seq_one_letter_code
_entity_poly.pdbx_strand_id
1 'polypeptide(L)'
;MNDMEPRGLIQADGRTTTPGYMPGFGNDFETEALPGALPQGMNSPQKCNYGLYGEQLSGTAFTAPSHQNERTWCYRIRPSVKHSSRYQRIDVPYWKSAPNVVEDVTSLGQYRWDPVPHGDAALTWITGMRTMTTAGDVNTQIGMASHIYLVTESMTDDYFFSADSELLVVPQEGRLRFATELGIIDLEPKEIAVIPRGLVYRVEVLEGPARGFVCENYGQKFELPGRGPIGANCMANPRDFKAPVAAFEDRDAPSTVTIKWCGQFHRCAIGHSPLDVVAWHGNYAPVKYDLRDYCPVGAILFDHPDPSIFTVLTAPSGVPGTANIDFVLFRERWMVAENTFRPPWYHKNIMSELMGNIYGQYDAKPQGFVPGGMSLHNMMLPHGPDKNAFEGASNAELKPGKLDNTMSFMFETRFPQHLTEFAGKEAPLQDDYIDCWDDLEKKFDGTPGLK
;
A
#
# COMPACT_ATOMS: atom_id res chain seq x y z
N MET A 1 -24.85 20.73 -38.08
CA MET A 1 -24.87 19.29 -37.75
C MET A 1 -26.20 19.01 -37.09
N ASN A 2 -26.89 17.96 -37.51
CA ASN A 2 -28.23 17.63 -37.04
C ASN A 2 -28.23 17.42 -35.52
N ASP A 3 -28.99 18.26 -34.80
CA ASP A 3 -29.50 17.98 -33.46
C ASP A 3 -30.39 16.74 -33.52
N MET A 4 -29.76 15.57 -33.55
CA MET A 4 -30.38 14.37 -33.02
C MET A 4 -29.93 14.25 -31.57
N GLU A 5 -30.41 15.16 -30.71
CA GLU A 5 -30.47 14.81 -29.29
C GLU A 5 -31.13 13.43 -29.20
N PRO A 6 -30.55 12.47 -28.46
CA PRO A 6 -31.09 11.13 -28.33
C PRO A 6 -32.49 11.22 -27.73
N ARG A 7 -33.52 11.26 -28.59
CA ARG A 7 -34.87 11.68 -28.20
C ARG A 7 -35.39 10.78 -27.08
N GLY A 8 -35.57 11.36 -25.89
CA GLY A 8 -36.12 10.69 -24.72
C GLY A 8 -35.12 9.97 -23.81
N LEU A 9 -33.81 9.98 -24.12
CA LEU A 9 -32.78 9.47 -23.21
C LEU A 9 -32.15 10.61 -22.41
N ILE A 10 -32.10 10.44 -21.08
CA ILE A 10 -31.36 11.33 -20.19
C ILE A 10 -29.92 10.80 -20.12
N GLN A 11 -28.96 11.62 -20.57
CA GLN A 11 -27.54 11.29 -20.53
C GLN A 11 -26.86 12.03 -19.37
N ALA A 12 -25.85 11.40 -18.76
CA ALA A 12 -24.98 12.08 -17.79
C ALA A 12 -24.20 13.23 -18.47
N ASP A 13 -23.88 14.28 -17.71
CA ASP A 13 -23.19 15.48 -18.20
C ASP A 13 -21.67 15.29 -18.44
N GLY A 14 -21.19 14.04 -18.39
CA GLY A 14 -19.79 13.67 -18.59
C GLY A 14 -18.90 13.84 -17.36
N ARG A 15 -19.40 14.38 -16.25
CA ARG A 15 -18.61 14.51 -15.01
C ARG A 15 -18.44 13.14 -14.35
N THR A 16 -17.28 12.93 -13.72
CA THR A 16 -17.04 11.75 -12.91
C THR A 16 -17.84 11.82 -11.60
N THR A 17 -18.10 10.67 -10.99
CA THR A 17 -18.88 10.57 -9.73
C THR A 17 -18.09 10.99 -8.50
N THR A 18 -16.75 11.08 -8.62
CA THR A 18 -15.85 11.53 -7.56
C THR A 18 -15.02 12.68 -8.12
N PRO A 19 -15.25 13.94 -7.70
CA PRO A 19 -14.52 15.10 -8.23
C PRO A 19 -13.01 14.91 -8.14
N GLY A 20 -12.31 15.17 -9.25
CA GLY A 20 -10.85 15.03 -9.32
C GLY A 20 -10.34 13.60 -9.54
N TYR A 21 -11.23 12.61 -9.64
CA TYR A 21 -10.84 11.21 -9.83
C TYR A 21 -11.67 10.48 -10.88
N MET A 22 -11.07 9.43 -11.46
CA MET A 22 -11.66 8.48 -12.39
C MET A 22 -11.73 7.09 -11.73
N PRO A 23 -12.90 6.43 -11.70
CA PRO A 23 -13.05 5.12 -11.08
C PRO A 23 -12.59 3.96 -11.97
N GLY A 24 -12.06 2.90 -11.37
CA GLY A 24 -11.83 1.60 -12.01
C GLY A 24 -10.38 1.12 -11.96
N PHE A 25 -10.09 0.12 -11.13
CA PHE A 25 -8.76 -0.49 -11.05
C PHE A 25 -8.35 -1.10 -12.40
N GLY A 26 -7.18 -0.68 -12.92
CA GLY A 26 -6.60 -1.20 -14.17
C GLY A 26 -7.29 -0.72 -15.46
N ASN A 27 -8.19 0.27 -15.40
CA ASN A 27 -8.78 0.87 -16.60
C ASN A 27 -7.71 1.51 -17.50
N ASP A 28 -8.00 1.59 -18.80
CA ASP A 28 -7.33 2.53 -19.70
C ASP A 28 -8.05 3.88 -19.57
N PHE A 29 -7.44 4.79 -18.83
CA PHE A 29 -7.98 6.12 -18.56
C PHE A 29 -7.55 7.12 -19.63
N GLU A 30 -8.36 8.17 -19.81
CA GLU A 30 -8.02 9.33 -20.63
C GLU A 30 -8.42 10.59 -19.86
N THR A 31 -7.50 11.52 -19.68
CA THR A 31 -7.76 12.78 -18.99
C THR A 31 -6.87 13.91 -19.53
N GLU A 32 -7.43 15.12 -19.60
CA GLU A 32 -6.73 16.31 -20.04
C GLU A 32 -7.14 17.52 -19.18
N ALA A 33 -6.15 18.30 -18.75
CA ALA A 33 -6.37 19.56 -18.03
C ALA A 33 -6.70 20.72 -18.98
N LEU A 34 -6.29 20.61 -20.25
CA LEU A 34 -6.59 21.57 -21.31
C LEU A 34 -7.32 20.88 -22.47
N PRO A 35 -8.40 21.47 -23.03
CA PRO A 35 -9.18 20.84 -24.09
C PRO A 35 -8.35 20.46 -25.33
N GLY A 36 -8.47 19.23 -25.79
CA GLY A 36 -7.77 18.69 -26.95
C GLY A 36 -6.26 18.53 -26.75
N ALA A 37 -5.76 18.47 -25.52
CA ALA A 37 -4.36 18.17 -25.26
C ALA A 37 -4.03 16.71 -25.61
N LEU A 38 -4.99 15.77 -25.48
CA LEU A 38 -4.85 14.40 -25.94
C LEU A 38 -4.96 14.32 -27.48
N PRO A 39 -3.94 13.81 -28.19
CA PRO A 39 -4.05 13.48 -29.60
C PRO A 39 -5.10 12.40 -29.85
N GLN A 40 -5.86 12.54 -30.93
CA GLN A 40 -6.95 11.63 -31.26
C GLN A 40 -6.49 10.64 -32.36
N GLY A 41 -6.66 9.33 -32.10
CA GLY A 41 -6.37 8.26 -33.05
C GLY A 41 -4.88 7.92 -33.24
N MET A 42 -3.97 8.49 -32.45
CA MET A 42 -2.54 8.21 -32.46
C MET A 42 -1.88 8.65 -31.15
N ASN A 43 -0.74 8.05 -30.77
CA ASN A 43 -0.03 8.45 -29.54
C ASN A 43 1.11 9.46 -29.81
N SER A 44 1.77 9.36 -30.97
CA SER A 44 2.96 10.14 -31.33
C SER A 44 2.72 11.02 -32.57
N PRO A 45 1.88 12.06 -32.50
CA PRO A 45 1.72 12.98 -33.62
C PRO A 45 3.04 13.72 -33.89
N GLN A 46 3.27 14.12 -35.14
CA GLN A 46 4.45 14.94 -35.48
C GLN A 46 4.48 16.27 -34.69
N LYS A 47 3.30 16.80 -34.36
CA LYS A 47 3.11 18.01 -33.55
C LYS A 47 2.01 17.72 -32.53
N CYS A 48 2.35 17.60 -31.25
CA CYS A 48 1.33 17.55 -30.21
C CYS A 48 0.66 18.92 -30.08
N ASN A 49 -0.62 18.93 -29.72
CA ASN A 49 -1.31 20.18 -29.39
C ASN A 49 -0.58 20.88 -28.23
N TYR A 50 -0.69 22.21 -28.19
CA TYR A 50 0.03 23.08 -27.25
C TYR A 50 1.57 23.00 -27.33
N GLY A 51 2.14 22.31 -28.33
CA GLY A 51 3.59 22.12 -28.43
C GLY A 51 4.15 21.15 -27.38
N LEU A 52 3.29 20.30 -26.80
CA LEU A 52 3.69 19.32 -25.78
C LEU A 52 4.64 18.26 -26.34
N TYR A 53 5.31 17.56 -25.43
CA TYR A 53 6.08 16.37 -25.71
C TYR A 53 5.25 15.14 -25.35
N GLY A 54 5.07 14.24 -26.32
CA GLY A 54 4.53 12.90 -26.06
C GLY A 54 5.63 12.00 -25.49
N GLU A 55 5.37 11.41 -24.33
CA GLU A 55 6.31 10.57 -23.59
C GLU A 55 5.58 9.33 -23.06
N GLN A 56 6.21 8.17 -23.07
CA GLN A 56 5.62 6.94 -22.55
C GLN A 56 6.36 6.48 -21.29
N LEU A 57 5.60 6.28 -20.21
CA LEU A 57 6.02 5.53 -19.03
C LEU A 57 5.56 4.08 -19.20
N SER A 58 6.51 3.15 -19.33
CA SER A 58 6.22 1.72 -19.44
C SER A 58 6.37 1.05 -18.08
N GLY A 59 5.26 0.59 -17.51
CA GLY A 59 5.23 -0.13 -16.23
C GLY A 59 5.61 -1.61 -16.35
N THR A 60 5.48 -2.18 -17.55
CA THR A 60 5.82 -3.57 -17.85
C THR A 60 6.69 -3.70 -19.10
N ALA A 61 7.26 -4.89 -19.32
CA ALA A 61 7.88 -5.23 -20.60
C ALA A 61 6.87 -5.09 -21.76
N PHE A 62 7.33 -4.64 -22.92
CA PHE A 62 6.44 -4.38 -24.08
C PHE A 62 5.65 -5.60 -24.54
N THR A 63 6.18 -6.82 -24.34
CA THR A 63 5.55 -8.08 -24.73
C THR A 63 4.78 -8.74 -23.59
N ALA A 64 4.52 -8.03 -22.48
CA ALA A 64 3.63 -8.52 -21.45
C ALA A 64 2.26 -8.86 -22.07
N PRO A 65 1.60 -9.95 -21.62
CA PRO A 65 0.26 -10.28 -22.08
C PRO A 65 -0.67 -9.08 -22.00
N SER A 66 -1.59 -8.92 -22.95
CA SER A 66 -2.42 -7.69 -23.06
C SER A 66 -3.17 -7.31 -21.77
N HIS A 67 -3.63 -8.30 -21.00
CA HIS A 67 -4.33 -8.11 -19.73
C HIS A 67 -3.40 -7.74 -18.55
N GLN A 68 -2.09 -7.81 -18.74
CA GLN A 68 -1.04 -7.44 -17.79
C GLN A 68 -0.15 -6.30 -18.30
N ASN A 69 -0.33 -5.86 -19.54
CA ASN A 69 0.52 -4.85 -20.16
C ASN A 69 0.14 -3.47 -19.65
N GLU A 70 1.08 -2.80 -18.98
CA GLU A 70 0.82 -1.50 -18.37
C GLU A 70 1.75 -0.41 -18.88
N ARG A 71 1.11 0.68 -19.29
CA ARG A 71 1.76 1.86 -19.83
C ARG A 71 0.87 3.08 -19.67
N THR A 72 1.51 4.24 -19.60
CA THR A 72 0.85 5.54 -19.64
C THR A 72 1.60 6.46 -20.61
N TRP A 73 0.86 7.07 -21.52
CA TRP A 73 1.32 8.15 -22.37
C TRP A 73 1.04 9.48 -21.69
N CYS A 74 2.06 10.31 -21.57
CA CYS A 74 2.03 11.64 -20.99
C CYS A 74 2.26 12.67 -22.09
N TYR A 75 1.48 13.74 -22.08
CA TYR A 75 1.68 14.93 -22.91
C TYR A 75 2.06 16.09 -22.02
N ARG A 76 3.35 16.39 -22.00
CA ARG A 76 3.99 17.24 -20.97
C ARG A 76 4.72 18.43 -21.54
N ILE A 77 4.97 19.44 -20.71
CA ILE A 77 5.60 20.70 -21.11
C ILE A 77 7.09 20.51 -21.44
N ARG A 78 7.83 19.76 -20.62
CA ARG A 78 9.24 19.40 -20.85
C ARG A 78 9.40 17.89 -20.69
N PRO A 79 10.17 17.20 -21.54
CA PRO A 79 10.33 15.75 -21.43
C PRO A 79 11.18 15.36 -20.20
N SER A 80 10.97 14.16 -19.65
CA SER A 80 11.65 13.63 -18.44
C SER A 80 13.17 13.65 -18.51
N VAL A 81 13.73 13.56 -19.72
CA VAL A 81 15.17 13.72 -19.94
C VAL A 81 15.72 15.10 -19.52
N LYS A 82 14.84 16.08 -19.29
CA LYS A 82 15.14 17.40 -18.70
C LYS A 82 14.87 17.48 -17.19
N HIS A 83 14.15 16.51 -16.61
CA HIS A 83 13.95 16.36 -15.16
C HIS A 83 15.10 15.58 -14.48
N SER A 84 16.12 15.22 -15.26
CA SER A 84 17.29 14.47 -14.82
C SER A 84 18.57 15.23 -15.21
N SER A 85 19.54 15.29 -14.31
CA SER A 85 20.86 15.86 -14.58
C SER A 85 21.96 15.01 -13.94
N ARG A 86 23.12 15.60 -13.61
CA ARG A 86 24.19 14.84 -12.93
C ARG A 86 23.74 14.52 -11.51
N TYR A 87 23.58 13.24 -11.23
CA TYR A 87 23.23 12.75 -9.91
C TYR A 87 24.40 12.81 -8.95
N GLN A 88 24.08 13.17 -7.71
CA GLN A 88 24.96 13.07 -6.55
C GLN A 88 24.31 12.12 -5.56
N ARG A 89 25.09 11.18 -5.04
CA ARG A 89 24.61 10.29 -3.98
C ARG A 89 24.32 11.10 -2.72
N ILE A 90 23.22 10.77 -2.05
CA ILE A 90 22.85 11.32 -0.74
C ILE A 90 22.62 10.18 0.25
N ASP A 91 22.79 10.46 1.53
CA ASP A 91 22.54 9.47 2.58
C ASP A 91 21.11 9.63 3.12
N VAL A 92 20.36 8.52 3.10
CA VAL A 92 19.04 8.39 3.71
C VAL A 92 19.10 7.17 4.64
N PRO A 93 19.67 7.33 5.85
CA PRO A 93 20.17 6.20 6.63
C PRO A 93 19.08 5.24 7.10
N TYR A 94 17.84 5.72 7.25
CA TYR A 94 16.73 4.93 7.78
C TYR A 94 15.82 4.30 6.71
N TRP A 95 16.01 4.62 5.43
CA TRP A 95 15.28 3.99 4.34
C TRP A 95 16.16 2.92 3.69
N LYS A 96 15.99 1.67 4.14
CA LYS A 96 16.75 0.50 3.70
C LYS A 96 16.00 -0.31 2.65
N SER A 97 16.70 -1.23 1.99
CA SER A 97 16.11 -2.18 1.06
C SER A 97 16.74 -3.54 1.21
N ALA A 98 16.01 -4.58 0.80
CA ALA A 98 16.53 -5.94 0.82
C ALA A 98 17.65 -6.11 -0.25
N PRO A 99 18.69 -6.92 0.02
CA PRO A 99 18.93 -7.61 1.29
C PRO A 99 19.53 -6.67 2.35
N ASN A 100 18.98 -6.71 3.56
CA ASN A 100 19.56 -6.03 4.73
C ASN A 100 19.55 -6.99 5.93
N VAL A 101 20.60 -7.78 6.08
CA VAL A 101 20.81 -8.64 7.27
C VAL A 101 21.85 -7.97 8.17
N VAL A 102 21.46 -7.62 9.40
CA VAL A 102 22.35 -6.97 10.38
C VAL A 102 22.86 -8.03 11.34
N GLU A 103 24.18 -8.15 11.50
CA GLU A 103 24.84 -9.21 12.30
C GLU A 103 24.35 -9.24 13.76
N ASP A 104 24.26 -8.08 14.40
CA ASP A 104 23.85 -7.94 15.80
C ASP A 104 22.34 -7.76 16.00
N VAL A 105 21.51 -8.07 15.00
CA VAL A 105 20.05 -8.01 15.12
C VAL A 105 19.45 -9.37 14.80
N THR A 106 18.83 -9.97 15.80
CA THR A 106 18.14 -11.25 15.63
C THR A 106 16.82 -11.01 14.92
N SER A 107 16.64 -11.58 13.73
CA SER A 107 15.36 -11.52 12.98
C SER A 107 14.44 -12.72 13.22
N LEU A 108 14.97 -13.77 13.86
CA LEU A 108 14.22 -14.97 14.21
C LEU A 108 13.45 -14.71 15.50
N GLY A 109 12.14 -14.47 15.42
CA GLY A 109 11.29 -14.28 16.60
C GLY A 109 9.90 -13.77 16.25
N GLN A 110 9.06 -13.68 17.28
CA GLN A 110 7.79 -12.97 17.28
C GLN A 110 8.03 -11.60 17.90
N TYR A 111 7.80 -10.55 17.13
CA TYR A 111 8.06 -9.18 17.56
C TYR A 111 6.78 -8.37 17.57
N ARG A 112 6.72 -7.39 18.48
CA ARG A 112 5.67 -6.37 18.52
C ARG A 112 6.28 -5.05 18.92
N TRP A 113 5.88 -3.99 18.22
CA TRP A 113 6.34 -2.63 18.48
C TRP A 113 5.13 -1.75 18.81
N ASP A 114 5.33 -0.89 19.80
CA ASP A 114 4.44 0.25 20.03
C ASP A 114 4.49 1.24 18.84
N PRO A 115 3.55 2.19 18.74
CA PRO A 115 3.62 3.23 17.72
C PRO A 115 4.93 4.02 17.84
N VAL A 116 5.66 4.13 16.73
CA VAL A 116 6.85 5.00 16.69
C VAL A 116 6.39 6.44 16.93
N PRO A 117 6.91 7.12 17.98
CA PRO A 117 6.47 8.47 18.31
C PRO A 117 7.01 9.48 17.28
N HIS A 118 6.27 10.57 17.10
CA HIS A 118 6.84 11.76 16.46
C HIS A 118 7.92 12.34 17.38
N GLY A 119 9.01 12.81 16.78
CA GLY A 119 10.04 13.59 17.47
C GLY A 119 9.97 15.08 17.09
N ASP A 120 10.89 15.87 17.63
CA ASP A 120 10.99 17.31 17.33
C ASP A 120 11.65 17.61 15.98
N ALA A 121 12.27 16.60 15.36
CA ALA A 121 12.95 16.77 14.09
C ALA A 121 11.95 17.02 12.95
N ALA A 122 12.25 18.02 12.13
CA ALA A 122 11.57 18.25 10.86
C ALA A 122 11.85 17.09 9.89
N LEU A 123 10.80 16.37 9.48
CA LEU A 123 10.92 15.21 8.60
C LEU A 123 10.00 15.36 7.37
N THR A 124 10.57 15.27 6.18
CA THR A 124 9.83 15.11 4.93
C THR A 124 9.55 13.63 4.64
N TRP A 125 8.82 13.32 3.57
CA TRP A 125 8.60 11.95 3.11
C TRP A 125 9.89 11.12 2.96
N ILE A 126 10.97 11.73 2.46
CA ILE A 126 12.24 11.03 2.22
C ILE A 126 12.99 10.79 3.54
N THR A 127 13.14 11.82 4.36
CA THR A 127 13.92 11.74 5.61
C THR A 127 13.14 11.08 6.76
N GLY A 128 11.81 11.06 6.65
CA GLY A 128 10.86 10.53 7.61
C GLY A 128 10.64 9.02 7.54
N MET A 129 11.15 8.35 6.51
CA MET A 129 10.99 6.90 6.38
C MET A 129 11.82 6.14 7.42
N ARG A 130 11.24 5.10 8.01
CA ARG A 130 11.87 4.17 8.95
C ARG A 130 11.58 2.74 8.49
N THR A 131 12.55 2.11 7.85
CA THR A 131 12.41 0.72 7.42
C THR A 131 12.41 -0.19 8.63
N MET A 132 11.34 -0.96 8.78
CA MET A 132 11.17 -1.92 9.87
C MET A 132 11.77 -3.27 9.48
N THR A 133 11.38 -3.78 8.31
CA THR A 133 11.82 -5.09 7.81
C THR A 133 12.17 -5.03 6.34
N THR A 134 13.05 -5.95 5.92
CA THR A 134 13.37 -6.19 4.51
C THR A 134 13.28 -7.68 4.18
N ALA A 135 12.84 -8.03 2.98
CA ALA A 135 12.73 -9.40 2.51
C ALA A 135 13.01 -9.48 1.01
N GLY A 136 13.77 -10.49 0.57
CA GLY A 136 14.16 -10.65 -0.84
C GLY A 136 15.40 -9.85 -1.24
N ASP A 137 15.44 -9.33 -2.46
CA ASP A 137 16.58 -8.59 -3.01
C ASP A 137 16.11 -7.63 -4.12
N VAL A 138 16.33 -6.34 -3.89
CA VAL A 138 15.96 -5.24 -4.79
C VAL A 138 16.62 -5.36 -6.18
N ASN A 139 17.85 -5.88 -6.27
CA ASN A 139 18.57 -6.01 -7.54
C ASN A 139 17.99 -7.11 -8.42
N THR A 140 17.41 -8.13 -7.80
CA THR A 140 16.70 -9.20 -8.50
C THR A 140 15.21 -8.92 -8.66
N GLN A 141 14.72 -7.78 -8.16
CA GLN A 141 13.32 -7.35 -8.23
C GLN A 141 12.37 -8.41 -7.66
N ILE A 142 12.67 -8.89 -6.44
CA ILE A 142 11.81 -9.81 -5.68
C ILE A 142 11.74 -9.39 -4.22
N GLY A 143 10.61 -9.67 -3.58
CA GLY A 143 10.38 -9.37 -2.18
C GLY A 143 9.87 -7.95 -1.94
N MET A 144 10.15 -7.43 -0.76
CA MET A 144 9.63 -6.16 -0.26
C MET A 144 10.47 -5.56 0.86
N ALA A 145 10.18 -4.30 1.21
CA ALA A 145 10.46 -3.77 2.54
C ALA A 145 9.18 -3.18 3.15
N SER A 146 9.07 -3.24 4.48
CA SER A 146 8.02 -2.54 5.22
C SER A 146 8.61 -1.38 5.99
N HIS A 147 7.91 -0.26 5.94
CA HIS A 147 8.33 0.99 6.55
C HIS A 147 7.22 1.57 7.41
N ILE A 148 7.63 2.34 8.43
CA ILE A 148 6.81 3.40 9.03
C ILE A 148 7.30 4.72 8.46
N TYR A 149 6.42 5.63 8.08
CA TYR A 149 6.78 7.02 7.79
C TYR A 149 6.40 7.92 8.97
N LEU A 150 7.24 8.94 9.22
CA LEU A 150 6.98 10.05 10.13
C LEU A 150 7.22 11.34 9.36
N VAL A 151 6.16 12.05 8.99
CA VAL A 151 6.23 13.25 8.14
C VAL A 151 5.63 14.43 8.88
N THR A 152 6.45 15.44 9.13
CA THR A 152 6.06 16.69 9.80
C THR A 152 6.11 17.90 8.85
N GLU A 153 6.82 17.77 7.72
CA GLU A 153 7.00 18.86 6.76
C GLU A 153 6.67 18.41 5.32
N SER A 154 6.04 19.32 4.58
CA SER A 154 5.86 19.18 3.14
C SER A 154 7.19 19.24 2.41
N MET A 155 7.35 18.41 1.39
CA MET A 155 8.39 18.62 0.39
C MET A 155 8.05 19.91 -0.39
N THR A 156 9.02 20.80 -0.57
CA THR A 156 8.88 22.05 -1.34
C THR A 156 9.98 22.11 -2.37
N ASP A 157 9.62 22.19 -3.66
CA ASP A 157 10.57 22.16 -4.78
C ASP A 157 11.54 20.96 -4.75
N ASP A 158 11.14 19.89 -4.07
CA ASP A 158 11.85 18.62 -3.99
C ASP A 158 10.86 17.54 -4.41
N TYR A 159 11.30 16.65 -5.29
CA TYR A 159 10.47 15.61 -5.91
C TYR A 159 11.17 14.27 -5.75
N PHE A 160 10.40 13.20 -5.77
CA PHE A 160 10.89 11.85 -5.57
C PHE A 160 10.28 10.87 -6.56
N PHE A 161 11.07 9.87 -6.96
CA PHE A 161 10.55 8.63 -7.53
C PHE A 161 11.43 7.45 -7.14
N SER A 162 10.83 6.26 -7.15
CA SER A 162 11.57 5.01 -6.97
C SER A 162 11.72 4.29 -8.30
N ALA A 163 12.96 4.01 -8.71
CA ALA A 163 13.23 3.06 -9.80
C ALA A 163 13.18 1.60 -9.33
N ASP A 164 13.15 1.38 -8.02
CA ASP A 164 13.21 0.05 -7.41
C ASP A 164 11.85 -0.61 -7.26
N SER A 165 10.79 0.20 -7.08
CA SER A 165 9.59 -0.30 -6.42
C SER A 165 8.31 0.45 -6.77
N GLU A 166 7.21 -0.28 -6.73
CA GLU A 166 5.89 0.29 -6.46
C GLU A 166 5.73 0.49 -4.94
N LEU A 167 4.98 1.50 -4.51
CA LEU A 167 4.71 1.76 -3.09
C LEU A 167 3.22 1.61 -2.79
N LEU A 168 2.87 0.80 -1.80
CA LEU A 168 1.56 0.77 -1.16
C LEU A 168 1.63 1.57 0.14
N VAL A 169 0.91 2.69 0.20
CA VAL A 169 0.88 3.62 1.34
C VAL A 169 -0.41 3.43 2.13
N VAL A 170 -0.29 3.29 3.45
CA VAL A 170 -1.38 3.03 4.39
C VAL A 170 -1.32 4.04 5.56
N PRO A 171 -2.01 5.19 5.48
CA PRO A 171 -1.99 6.19 6.55
C PRO A 171 -2.68 5.73 7.82
N GLN A 172 -2.17 6.22 8.95
CA GLN A 172 -2.68 5.93 10.28
C GLN A 172 -3.05 7.21 11.04
N GLU A 173 -2.23 8.27 10.92
CA GLU A 173 -2.40 9.58 11.53
C GLU A 173 -2.05 10.67 10.52
N GLY A 174 -2.77 11.80 10.57
CA GLY A 174 -2.56 12.93 9.65
C GLY A 174 -3.08 12.68 8.23
N ARG A 175 -3.03 13.72 7.40
CA ARG A 175 -3.48 13.67 5.99
C ARG A 175 -2.36 14.17 5.09
N LEU A 176 -2.09 13.39 4.04
CA LEU A 176 -1.04 13.68 3.07
C LEU A 176 -1.64 13.92 1.68
N ARG A 177 -0.97 14.74 0.88
CA ARG A 177 -1.23 14.90 -0.54
C ARG A 177 -0.03 14.43 -1.34
N PHE A 178 -0.27 13.52 -2.27
CA PHE A 178 0.69 13.09 -3.29
C PHE A 178 0.37 13.85 -4.57
N ALA A 179 1.16 14.90 -4.85
CA ALA A 179 1.16 15.57 -6.14
C ALA A 179 2.04 14.75 -7.09
N THR A 180 1.43 13.99 -7.99
CA THR A 180 2.13 13.09 -8.92
C THR A 180 2.15 13.67 -10.33
N GLU A 181 2.98 13.11 -11.21
CA GLU A 181 2.94 13.48 -12.64
C GLU A 181 1.55 13.30 -13.26
N LEU A 182 0.74 12.34 -12.78
CA LEU A 182 -0.55 12.01 -13.37
C LEU A 182 -1.73 12.70 -12.65
N GLY A 183 -1.46 13.58 -11.69
CA GLY A 183 -2.48 14.31 -10.93
C GLY A 183 -2.31 14.16 -9.42
N ILE A 184 -3.33 14.58 -8.68
CA ILE A 184 -3.27 14.76 -7.22
C ILE A 184 -4.05 13.65 -6.50
N ILE A 185 -3.40 12.99 -5.55
CA ILE A 185 -4.04 12.06 -4.59
C ILE A 185 -3.96 12.66 -3.19
N ASP A 186 -5.11 13.03 -2.64
CA ASP A 186 -5.25 13.32 -1.20
C ASP A 186 -5.54 12.03 -0.47
N LEU A 187 -4.88 11.78 0.65
CA LEU A 187 -4.93 10.51 1.36
C LEU A 187 -5.11 10.71 2.87
N GLU A 188 -6.14 10.08 3.43
CA GLU A 188 -6.44 10.07 4.86
C GLU A 188 -6.36 8.65 5.47
N PRO A 189 -6.30 8.51 6.81
CA PRO A 189 -6.41 7.20 7.45
C PRO A 189 -7.70 6.50 7.04
N LYS A 190 -7.64 5.16 6.93
CA LYS A 190 -8.68 4.28 6.34
C LYS A 190 -8.71 4.28 4.81
N GLU A 191 -7.87 5.05 4.15
CA GLU A 191 -7.60 4.89 2.72
C GLU A 191 -6.22 4.27 2.48
N ILE A 192 -5.97 3.81 1.27
CA ILE A 192 -4.63 3.41 0.79
C ILE A 192 -4.35 4.07 -0.55
N ALA A 193 -3.07 4.23 -0.90
CA ALA A 193 -2.65 4.58 -2.24
C ALA A 193 -1.60 3.62 -2.77
N VAL A 194 -1.65 3.34 -4.07
CA VAL A 194 -0.59 2.65 -4.81
C VAL A 194 0.09 3.67 -5.71
N ILE A 195 1.40 3.86 -5.53
CA ILE A 195 2.23 4.75 -6.32
C ILE A 195 3.14 3.89 -7.23
N PRO A 196 2.95 3.94 -8.55
CA PRO A 196 3.70 3.14 -9.50
C PRO A 196 5.21 3.40 -9.46
N ARG A 197 5.99 2.37 -9.81
CA ARG A 197 7.44 2.48 -10.01
C ARG A 197 7.73 3.51 -11.11
N GLY A 198 8.75 4.33 -10.89
CA GLY A 198 9.21 5.32 -11.85
C GLY A 198 8.40 6.62 -11.90
N LEU A 199 7.22 6.66 -11.26
CA LEU A 199 6.38 7.85 -11.24
C LEU A 199 6.95 8.93 -10.31
N VAL A 200 7.12 10.16 -10.82
CA VAL A 200 7.58 11.30 -10.03
C VAL A 200 6.44 11.90 -9.23
N TYR A 201 6.72 12.22 -7.96
CA TYR A 201 5.76 12.87 -7.08
C TYR A 201 6.44 13.74 -6.01
N ARG A 202 5.63 14.59 -5.38
CA ARG A 202 5.96 15.37 -4.18
C ARG A 202 4.89 15.10 -3.12
N VAL A 203 5.30 15.06 -1.85
CA VAL A 203 4.38 14.82 -0.73
C VAL A 203 4.20 16.10 0.09
N GLU A 204 2.95 16.47 0.31
CA GLU A 204 2.54 17.63 1.10
C GLU A 204 1.78 17.18 2.35
N VAL A 205 2.04 17.83 3.48
CA VAL A 205 1.29 17.64 4.72
C VAL A 205 0.07 18.55 4.70
N LEU A 206 -1.12 17.96 4.56
CA LEU A 206 -2.39 18.69 4.64
C LEU A 206 -2.80 18.89 6.10
N GLU A 207 -2.66 17.84 6.91
CA GLU A 207 -2.90 17.84 8.35
C GLU A 207 -1.79 17.01 9.01
N GLY A 208 -0.98 17.66 9.86
CA GLY A 208 0.21 17.06 10.46
C GLY A 208 0.18 17.04 11.99
N PRO A 209 1.13 16.33 12.62
CA PRO A 209 2.11 15.45 11.98
C PRO A 209 1.46 14.17 11.42
N ALA A 210 2.08 13.54 10.42
CA ALA A 210 1.53 12.37 9.73
C ALA A 210 2.37 11.12 9.97
N ARG A 211 1.72 10.01 10.34
CA ARG A 211 2.33 8.68 10.50
C ARG A 211 1.52 7.63 9.76
N GLY A 212 2.21 6.64 9.20
CA GLY A 212 1.57 5.48 8.61
C GLY A 212 2.58 4.46 8.16
N PHE A 213 2.12 3.51 7.35
CA PHE A 213 2.90 2.38 6.90
C PHE A 213 3.12 2.45 5.39
N VAL A 214 4.22 1.87 4.91
CA VAL A 214 4.48 1.69 3.48
C VAL A 214 4.97 0.27 3.25
N CYS A 215 4.37 -0.42 2.28
CA CYS A 215 4.95 -1.62 1.68
C CYS A 215 5.64 -1.22 0.37
N GLU A 216 6.95 -1.40 0.31
CA GLU A 216 7.77 -1.19 -0.87
C GLU A 216 7.90 -2.51 -1.62
N ASN A 217 7.25 -2.61 -2.79
CA ASN A 217 7.19 -3.83 -3.59
C ASN A 217 8.25 -3.83 -4.69
N TYR A 218 9.24 -4.72 -4.61
CA TYR A 218 10.29 -4.87 -5.62
C TYR A 218 9.87 -5.72 -6.81
N GLY A 219 8.80 -6.51 -6.65
CA GLY A 219 8.40 -7.54 -7.59
C GLY A 219 7.46 -7.08 -8.70
N GLN A 220 6.64 -8.02 -9.15
CA GLN A 220 5.46 -7.71 -9.95
C GLN A 220 4.55 -6.79 -9.14
N LYS A 221 3.93 -5.83 -9.81
CA LYS A 221 2.98 -4.87 -9.22
C LYS A 221 1.83 -5.54 -8.46
N PHE A 222 1.14 -4.76 -7.66
CA PHE A 222 -0.13 -5.15 -7.07
C PHE A 222 -1.24 -5.31 -8.14
N GLU A 223 -2.06 -6.33 -7.95
CA GLU A 223 -3.29 -6.60 -8.69
C GLU A 223 -4.42 -7.02 -7.73
N LEU A 224 -5.65 -7.05 -8.24
CA LEU A 224 -6.77 -7.60 -7.48
C LEU A 224 -6.63 -9.13 -7.40
N PRO A 225 -6.91 -9.75 -6.25
CA PRO A 225 -6.77 -11.19 -6.10
C PRO A 225 -7.78 -11.94 -6.98
N GLY A 226 -7.39 -13.13 -7.43
CA GLY A 226 -8.33 -14.08 -8.02
C GLY A 226 -9.42 -14.44 -7.01
N ARG A 227 -10.69 -14.22 -7.37
CA ARG A 227 -11.84 -14.40 -6.45
C ARG A 227 -12.33 -15.83 -6.31
N GLY A 228 -11.94 -16.73 -7.22
CA GLY A 228 -12.36 -18.12 -7.20
C GLY A 228 -13.89 -18.27 -7.05
N PRO A 229 -14.39 -19.11 -6.14
CA PRO A 229 -15.82 -19.32 -5.90
C PRO A 229 -16.62 -18.10 -5.42
N ILE A 230 -15.97 -17.03 -4.93
CA ILE A 230 -16.66 -15.77 -4.59
C ILE A 230 -17.30 -15.17 -5.86
N GLY A 231 -16.70 -15.41 -7.02
CA GLY A 231 -17.25 -15.02 -8.32
C GLY A 231 -16.87 -13.59 -8.72
N ALA A 232 -17.84 -12.86 -9.26
CA ALA A 232 -17.59 -11.62 -9.98
C ALA A 232 -17.65 -10.34 -9.12
N ASN A 233 -17.91 -10.43 -7.81
CA ASN A 233 -18.10 -9.27 -6.91
C ASN A 233 -17.55 -9.57 -5.51
N CYS A 234 -17.63 -8.59 -4.59
CA CYS A 234 -17.11 -8.63 -3.22
C CYS A 234 -15.59 -8.37 -3.14
N MET A 235 -15.05 -8.41 -1.91
CA MET A 235 -13.70 -7.97 -1.59
C MET A 235 -13.52 -6.49 -1.98
N ALA A 236 -12.35 -6.12 -2.50
CA ALA A 236 -12.15 -4.81 -3.12
C ALA A 236 -12.78 -4.80 -4.52
N ASN A 237 -13.84 -4.00 -4.72
CA ASN A 237 -14.46 -3.87 -6.03
C ASN A 237 -13.68 -2.89 -6.91
N PRO A 238 -13.43 -3.21 -8.20
CA PRO A 238 -12.61 -2.36 -9.07
C PRO A 238 -13.09 -0.91 -9.17
N ARG A 239 -14.42 -0.66 -9.14
CA ARG A 239 -14.98 0.70 -9.30
C ARG A 239 -14.57 1.67 -8.19
N ASP A 240 -14.18 1.14 -7.03
CA ASP A 240 -13.93 1.92 -5.83
C ASP A 240 -12.46 2.37 -5.75
N PHE A 241 -11.60 1.85 -6.62
CA PHE A 241 -10.27 2.42 -6.86
C PHE A 241 -10.38 3.67 -7.75
N LYS A 242 -9.63 4.70 -7.39
CA LYS A 242 -9.71 6.05 -7.97
C LYS A 242 -8.35 6.49 -8.47
N ALA A 243 -8.19 6.67 -9.78
CA ALA A 243 -7.04 7.35 -10.37
C ALA A 243 -7.29 8.87 -10.43
N PRO A 244 -6.28 9.73 -10.23
CA PRO A 244 -6.48 11.18 -10.30
C PRO A 244 -6.74 11.65 -11.74
N VAL A 245 -7.45 12.76 -11.92
CA VAL A 245 -7.47 13.48 -13.22
C VAL A 245 -6.16 14.25 -13.43
N ALA A 246 -5.82 14.55 -14.68
CA ALA A 246 -4.62 15.32 -15.01
C ALA A 246 -4.59 16.67 -14.27
N ALA A 247 -3.44 16.98 -13.68
CA ALA A 247 -3.13 18.27 -13.07
C ALA A 247 -1.65 18.56 -13.29
N PHE A 248 -1.31 19.82 -13.58
CA PHE A 248 0.06 20.21 -13.90
C PHE A 248 0.47 21.54 -13.28
N GLU A 249 1.77 21.69 -13.04
CA GLU A 249 2.46 22.94 -12.73
C GLU A 249 3.25 23.39 -13.97
N ASP A 250 3.05 24.63 -14.43
CA ASP A 250 3.99 25.31 -15.33
C ASP A 250 4.76 26.36 -14.54
N ARG A 251 5.88 25.92 -13.94
CA ARG A 251 6.67 26.75 -13.04
C ARG A 251 8.15 26.53 -13.26
N ASP A 252 8.86 27.62 -13.53
CA ASP A 252 10.32 27.69 -13.48
C ASP A 252 10.75 28.05 -12.05
N ALA A 253 11.42 27.12 -11.38
CA ALA A 253 11.92 27.28 -10.02
C ALA A 253 13.09 26.31 -9.79
N PRO A 254 14.21 26.75 -9.17
CA PRO A 254 15.26 25.84 -8.73
C PRO A 254 14.66 24.73 -7.88
N SER A 255 14.78 23.49 -8.33
CA SER A 255 14.17 22.32 -7.69
C SER A 255 15.15 21.13 -7.67
N THR A 256 14.83 20.10 -6.89
CA THR A 256 15.58 18.84 -6.84
C THR A 256 14.71 17.64 -7.14
N VAL A 257 15.29 16.64 -7.81
CA VAL A 257 14.68 15.32 -8.00
C VAL A 257 15.57 14.29 -7.34
N THR A 258 14.99 13.54 -6.40
CA THR A 258 15.62 12.43 -5.70
C THR A 258 15.12 11.11 -6.28
N ILE A 259 16.04 10.27 -6.76
CA ILE A 259 15.75 8.92 -7.21
C ILE A 259 16.24 7.92 -6.17
N LYS A 260 15.41 6.92 -5.87
CA LYS A 260 15.85 5.68 -5.22
C LYS A 260 16.17 4.65 -6.30
N TRP A 261 17.41 4.15 -6.32
CA TRP A 261 17.93 3.21 -7.30
C TRP A 261 18.87 2.19 -6.65
N CYS A 262 18.57 0.91 -6.80
CA CYS A 262 19.25 -0.23 -6.21
C CYS A 262 19.50 -0.06 -4.70
N GLY A 263 18.48 0.42 -3.97
CA GLY A 263 18.57 0.68 -2.53
C GLY A 263 19.39 1.91 -2.13
N GLN A 264 19.88 2.70 -3.10
CA GLN A 264 20.65 3.92 -2.87
C GLN A 264 19.86 5.15 -3.30
N PHE A 265 20.15 6.29 -2.66
CA PHE A 265 19.49 7.56 -2.96
C PHE A 265 20.43 8.48 -3.69
N HIS A 266 19.93 9.08 -4.76
CA HIS A 266 20.67 10.03 -5.57
C HIS A 266 19.80 11.24 -5.87
N ARG A 267 20.40 12.42 -5.88
CA ARG A 267 19.71 13.69 -6.10
C ARG A 267 20.34 14.45 -7.25
N CYS A 268 19.51 15.12 -8.04
CA CYS A 268 19.97 16.05 -9.07
C CYS A 268 19.17 17.36 -8.99
N ALA A 269 19.74 18.44 -9.53
CA ALA A 269 19.09 19.74 -9.61
C ALA A 269 18.43 19.95 -10.98
N ILE A 270 17.28 20.62 -10.98
CA ILE A 270 16.51 21.03 -12.16
C ILE A 270 16.02 22.49 -11.98
N GLY A 271 15.58 23.13 -13.07
CA GLY A 271 15.18 24.54 -13.07
C GLY A 271 13.68 24.80 -13.10
N HIS A 272 12.88 23.75 -12.93
CA HIS A 272 11.43 23.77 -13.17
C HIS A 272 10.73 22.66 -12.38
N SER A 273 9.39 22.69 -12.32
CA SER A 273 8.59 21.59 -11.79
C SER A 273 8.57 20.41 -12.77
N PRO A 274 8.80 19.16 -12.31
CA PRO A 274 8.61 17.96 -13.11
C PRO A 274 7.15 17.49 -13.17
N LEU A 275 6.25 18.09 -12.39
CA LEU A 275 4.83 17.75 -12.39
C LEU A 275 4.11 18.52 -13.50
N ASP A 276 4.55 18.32 -14.75
CA ASP A 276 4.22 19.16 -15.90
C ASP A 276 3.43 18.43 -17.01
N VAL A 277 2.70 17.37 -16.64
CA VAL A 277 1.86 16.57 -17.56
C VAL A 277 0.48 17.19 -17.68
N VAL A 278 0.21 17.81 -18.83
CA VAL A 278 -1.06 18.51 -19.11
C VAL A 278 -2.19 17.53 -19.40
N ALA A 279 -1.86 16.39 -20.01
CA ALA A 279 -2.81 15.33 -20.31
C ALA A 279 -2.12 13.98 -20.33
N TRP A 280 -2.86 12.91 -20.03
CA TRP A 280 -2.33 11.56 -20.11
C TRP A 280 -3.43 10.55 -20.42
N HIS A 281 -3.01 9.42 -21.01
CA HIS A 281 -3.86 8.26 -21.15
C HIS A 281 -3.11 6.96 -20.92
N GLY A 282 -3.81 5.94 -20.45
CA GLY A 282 -3.27 4.61 -20.21
C GLY A 282 -3.74 4.00 -18.90
N ASN A 283 -3.07 2.93 -18.49
CA ASN A 283 -3.47 2.08 -17.37
C ASN A 283 -2.40 1.93 -16.28
N TYR A 284 -1.26 2.62 -16.42
CA TYR A 284 -0.21 2.67 -15.40
C TYR A 284 -0.29 3.99 -14.62
N ALA A 285 -1.24 4.05 -13.68
CA ALA A 285 -1.58 5.27 -12.96
C ALA A 285 -1.57 5.02 -11.44
N PRO A 286 -1.27 6.06 -10.63
CA PRO A 286 -1.44 5.95 -9.20
C PRO A 286 -2.94 5.88 -8.88
N VAL A 287 -3.29 5.11 -7.87
CA VAL A 287 -4.68 4.93 -7.45
C VAL A 287 -4.81 5.04 -5.94
N LYS A 288 -5.94 5.56 -5.47
CA LYS A 288 -6.36 5.44 -4.08
C LYS A 288 -7.58 4.54 -3.92
N TYR A 289 -7.75 3.97 -2.73
CA TYR A 289 -8.88 3.13 -2.38
C TYR A 289 -9.31 3.38 -0.94
N ASP A 290 -10.61 3.49 -0.71
CA ASP A 290 -11.18 3.60 0.62
C ASP A 290 -11.42 2.20 1.20
N LEU A 291 -10.69 1.85 2.27
CA LEU A 291 -10.84 0.55 2.94
C LEU A 291 -12.24 0.37 3.55
N ARG A 292 -12.99 1.47 3.72
CA ARG A 292 -14.40 1.45 4.15
C ARG A 292 -15.35 0.89 3.09
N ASP A 293 -14.91 0.78 1.84
CA ASP A 293 -15.68 0.19 0.74
C ASP A 293 -15.39 -1.31 0.53
N TYR A 294 -14.43 -1.90 1.26
CA TYR A 294 -14.11 -3.32 1.16
C TYR A 294 -15.29 -4.17 1.60
N CYS A 295 -15.76 -5.07 0.75
CA CYS A 295 -16.88 -5.97 1.04
C CYS A 295 -16.36 -7.29 1.63
N PRO A 296 -16.38 -7.49 2.97
CA PRO A 296 -15.79 -8.67 3.58
C PRO A 296 -16.63 -9.91 3.25
N VAL A 297 -15.94 -11.03 3.01
CA VAL A 297 -16.54 -12.36 2.91
C VAL A 297 -16.03 -13.18 4.09
N GLY A 298 -16.86 -14.08 4.63
CA GLY A 298 -16.51 -14.86 5.82
C GLY A 298 -17.44 -16.04 6.04
N ALA A 299 -17.25 -16.75 7.15
CA ALA A 299 -18.10 -17.85 7.56
C ALA A 299 -19.48 -17.36 7.99
N ILE A 300 -20.53 -17.90 7.36
CA ILE A 300 -21.93 -17.61 7.70
C ILE A 300 -22.59 -18.75 8.51
N LEU A 301 -21.81 -19.76 8.91
CA LEU A 301 -22.32 -20.88 9.71
C LEU A 301 -21.35 -21.31 10.81
N PHE A 302 -20.20 -21.91 10.50
CA PHE A 302 -19.21 -22.37 11.48
C PHE A 302 -17.77 -22.16 10.95
N ASP A 303 -16.77 -22.48 11.79
CA ASP A 303 -15.34 -22.28 11.59
C ASP A 303 -14.86 -20.83 11.38
N HIS A 304 -13.53 -20.67 11.32
CA HIS A 304 -12.82 -19.43 11.05
C HIS A 304 -12.09 -19.56 9.70
N PRO A 305 -12.52 -18.85 8.63
CA PRO A 305 -11.87 -18.93 7.33
C PRO A 305 -10.42 -18.44 7.35
N ASP A 306 -9.59 -18.98 6.47
CA ASP A 306 -8.22 -18.51 6.27
C ASP A 306 -8.18 -17.00 5.95
N PRO A 307 -7.20 -16.25 6.46
CA PRO A 307 -7.17 -14.79 6.35
C PRO A 307 -7.01 -14.27 4.92
N SER A 308 -6.60 -15.11 3.97
CA SER A 308 -6.53 -14.78 2.53
C SER A 308 -7.89 -14.39 1.94
N ILE A 309 -9.01 -14.75 2.59
CA ILE A 309 -10.35 -14.26 2.22
C ILE A 309 -10.49 -12.73 2.38
N PHE A 310 -9.56 -12.11 3.10
CA PHE A 310 -9.50 -10.67 3.35
C PHE A 310 -8.48 -9.91 2.48
N THR A 311 -7.89 -10.55 1.46
CA THR A 311 -6.94 -9.90 0.55
C THR A 311 -7.59 -8.74 -0.22
N VAL A 312 -6.99 -7.55 -0.13
CA VAL A 312 -7.38 -6.36 -0.90
C VAL A 312 -6.58 -6.29 -2.20
N LEU A 313 -5.27 -6.46 -2.12
CA LEU A 313 -4.32 -6.45 -3.23
C LEU A 313 -3.30 -7.57 -3.05
N THR A 314 -2.85 -8.16 -4.14
CA THR A 314 -1.79 -9.17 -4.17
C THR A 314 -0.73 -8.81 -5.20
N ALA A 315 0.54 -9.02 -4.89
CA ALA A 315 1.65 -8.95 -5.84
C ALA A 315 2.07 -10.40 -6.13
N PRO A 316 1.89 -10.92 -7.36
CA PRO A 316 2.18 -12.30 -7.66
C PRO A 316 3.69 -12.59 -7.68
N SER A 317 4.07 -13.85 -7.46
CA SER A 317 5.43 -14.34 -7.76
C SER A 317 5.46 -15.11 -9.08
N GLY A 318 6.65 -15.57 -9.49
CA GLY A 318 6.79 -16.47 -10.64
C GLY A 318 6.19 -17.88 -10.42
N VAL A 319 5.71 -18.20 -9.22
CA VAL A 319 5.07 -19.47 -8.88
C VAL A 319 3.56 -19.25 -8.74
N PRO A 320 2.73 -19.86 -9.60
CA PRO A 320 1.27 -19.73 -9.51
C PRO A 320 0.74 -20.11 -8.12
N GLY A 321 -0.15 -19.28 -7.57
CA GLY A 321 -0.74 -19.50 -6.23
C GLY A 321 0.19 -19.15 -5.06
N THR A 322 1.39 -18.62 -5.31
CA THR A 322 2.29 -18.11 -4.28
C THR A 322 2.53 -16.62 -4.51
N ALA A 323 1.98 -15.76 -3.65
CA ALA A 323 2.21 -14.33 -3.73
C ALA A 323 3.65 -13.97 -3.35
N ASN A 324 4.17 -12.92 -3.98
CA ASN A 324 5.29 -12.16 -3.43
C ASN A 324 4.82 -11.45 -2.15
N ILE A 325 3.66 -10.79 -2.23
CA ILE A 325 3.05 -10.02 -1.15
C ILE A 325 1.53 -10.14 -1.23
N ASP A 326 0.87 -10.41 -0.12
CA ASP A 326 -0.57 -10.16 0.03
C ASP A 326 -0.78 -8.99 1.01
N PHE A 327 -1.59 -8.01 0.60
CA PHE A 327 -2.11 -6.98 1.48
C PHE A 327 -3.52 -7.37 1.92
N VAL A 328 -3.63 -7.76 3.20
CA VAL A 328 -4.83 -8.34 3.80
C VAL A 328 -5.45 -7.34 4.78
N LEU A 329 -6.78 -7.19 4.79
CA LEU A 329 -7.50 -6.20 5.59
C LEU A 329 -8.44 -6.82 6.64
N PHE A 330 -8.17 -6.58 7.91
CA PHE A 330 -9.03 -6.93 9.03
C PHE A 330 -9.85 -5.72 9.48
N ARG A 331 -11.00 -5.51 8.84
CA ARG A 331 -11.95 -4.44 9.19
C ARG A 331 -13.20 -4.97 9.91
N GLU A 332 -14.13 -4.06 10.21
CA GLU A 332 -15.42 -4.38 10.82
C GLU A 332 -16.18 -5.44 10.03
N ARG A 333 -16.77 -6.40 10.75
CA ARG A 333 -17.52 -7.51 10.15
C ARG A 333 -18.44 -8.16 11.18
N TRP A 334 -19.42 -8.90 10.67
CA TRP A 334 -20.27 -9.74 11.50
C TRP A 334 -19.57 -11.05 11.84
N MET A 335 -19.61 -11.41 13.11
CA MET A 335 -19.14 -12.68 13.66
C MET A 335 -20.37 -13.49 14.07
N VAL A 336 -20.70 -14.50 13.26
CA VAL A 336 -21.93 -15.30 13.40
C VAL A 336 -21.68 -16.79 13.57
N ALA A 337 -20.42 -17.25 13.47
CA ALA A 337 -20.07 -18.66 13.53
C ALA A 337 -20.58 -19.34 14.81
N GLU A 338 -21.33 -20.43 14.66
CA GLU A 338 -21.92 -21.25 15.72
C GLU A 338 -20.94 -22.34 16.16
N ASN A 339 -20.88 -22.61 17.46
CA ASN A 339 -20.00 -23.65 18.05
C ASN A 339 -18.53 -23.56 17.60
N THR A 340 -18.05 -22.33 17.40
CA THR A 340 -16.72 -22.04 16.83
C THR A 340 -15.89 -21.21 17.79
N PHE A 341 -14.61 -21.56 17.93
CA PHE A 341 -13.60 -20.65 18.46
C PHE A 341 -13.36 -19.52 17.45
N ARG A 342 -13.97 -18.36 17.70
CA ARG A 342 -14.05 -17.25 16.73
C ARG A 342 -12.75 -16.46 16.49
N PRO A 343 -11.83 -16.28 17.45
CA PRO A 343 -10.54 -15.65 17.19
C PRO A 343 -9.72 -16.45 16.16
N PRO A 344 -8.66 -15.85 15.58
CA PRO A 344 -7.70 -16.60 14.79
C PRO A 344 -7.18 -17.82 15.56
N TRP A 345 -6.98 -18.92 14.85
CA TRP A 345 -6.48 -20.19 15.40
C TRP A 345 -4.98 -20.13 15.68
N TYR A 346 -4.47 -21.02 16.54
CA TYR A 346 -3.03 -21.18 16.74
C TYR A 346 -2.36 -21.65 15.45
N HIS A 347 -1.34 -20.93 14.99
CA HIS A 347 -0.87 -21.01 13.61
C HIS A 347 0.65 -21.09 13.51
N LYS A 348 1.12 -21.82 12.50
CA LYS A 348 2.47 -21.77 11.94
C LYS A 348 2.32 -21.72 10.42
N ASN A 349 2.99 -20.77 9.80
CA ASN A 349 2.81 -20.48 8.38
C ASN A 349 4.13 -20.61 7.60
N ILE A 350 4.08 -21.00 6.33
CA ILE A 350 5.23 -20.86 5.43
C ILE A 350 5.52 -19.40 5.09
N MET A 351 4.52 -18.53 5.20
CA MET A 351 4.65 -17.10 4.96
C MET A 351 5.10 -16.37 6.24
N SER A 352 5.66 -15.18 6.07
CA SER A 352 5.94 -14.25 7.16
C SER A 352 4.85 -13.18 7.23
N GLU A 353 4.30 -12.98 8.42
CA GLU A 353 3.12 -12.16 8.66
C GLU A 353 3.52 -10.88 9.40
N LEU A 354 3.50 -9.73 8.71
CA LEU A 354 3.71 -8.42 9.33
C LEU A 354 2.39 -7.68 9.42
N MET A 355 1.93 -7.42 10.64
CA MET A 355 0.65 -6.73 10.88
C MET A 355 0.87 -5.27 11.27
N GLY A 356 -0.10 -4.42 10.93
CA GLY A 356 -0.18 -3.04 11.41
C GLY A 356 -1.62 -2.67 11.79
N ASN A 357 -1.78 -1.71 12.71
CA ASN A 357 -3.07 -1.24 13.17
C ASN A 357 -3.33 0.22 12.72
N ILE A 358 -4.42 0.46 11.99
CA ILE A 358 -4.80 1.79 11.49
C ILE A 358 -5.62 2.53 12.54
N TYR A 359 -6.65 1.88 13.09
CA TYR A 359 -7.42 2.44 14.22
C TYR A 359 -8.15 1.35 14.99
N GLY A 360 -8.52 1.68 16.23
CA GLY A 360 -9.31 0.79 17.07
C GLY A 360 -8.51 -0.37 17.65
N GLN A 361 -9.21 -1.45 18.01
CA GLN A 361 -8.62 -2.61 18.69
C GLN A 361 -8.73 -3.87 17.84
N TYR A 362 -7.63 -4.60 17.70
CA TYR A 362 -7.59 -5.86 16.98
C TYR A 362 -8.12 -7.02 17.84
N ASP A 363 -9.01 -7.83 17.27
CA ASP A 363 -9.75 -8.90 17.95
C ASP A 363 -8.86 -9.92 18.68
N ALA A 364 -7.69 -10.26 18.11
CA ALA A 364 -6.81 -11.27 18.71
C ALA A 364 -5.87 -10.73 19.80
N LYS A 365 -5.78 -9.40 19.97
CA LYS A 365 -4.82 -8.73 20.87
C LYS A 365 -5.44 -7.46 21.49
N PRO A 366 -6.26 -7.58 22.56
CA PRO A 366 -6.94 -6.44 23.17
C PRO A 366 -6.00 -5.45 23.87
N GLN A 367 -4.76 -5.86 24.17
CA GLN A 367 -3.72 -5.03 24.80
C GLN A 367 -2.40 -5.09 24.00
N GLY A 368 -1.66 -3.98 23.96
CA GLY A 368 -0.32 -3.89 23.38
C GLY A 368 -0.23 -3.78 21.85
N PHE A 369 -1.33 -3.96 21.10
CA PHE A 369 -1.37 -3.73 19.64
C PHE A 369 -2.33 -2.59 19.28
N VAL A 370 -1.86 -1.36 19.50
CA VAL A 370 -2.65 -0.12 19.38
C VAL A 370 -2.45 0.56 18.02
N PRO A 371 -3.27 1.55 17.61
CA PRO A 371 -3.11 2.25 16.33
C PRO A 371 -1.70 2.83 16.15
N GLY A 372 -1.06 2.53 15.02
CA GLY A 372 0.34 2.86 14.75
C GLY A 372 1.35 1.78 15.14
N GLY A 373 0.94 0.79 15.94
CA GLY A 373 1.76 -0.35 16.31
C GLY A 373 1.90 -1.39 15.19
N MET A 374 2.91 -2.25 15.32
CA MET A 374 3.23 -3.31 14.36
C MET A 374 3.54 -4.61 15.08
N SER A 375 3.36 -5.74 14.39
CA SER A 375 3.90 -7.03 14.83
C SER A 375 4.46 -7.82 13.66
N LEU A 376 5.42 -8.69 13.94
CA LEU A 376 6.00 -9.63 12.98
C LEU A 376 5.95 -11.04 13.56
N HIS A 377 5.32 -11.96 12.83
CA HIS A 377 5.42 -13.39 13.02
C HIS A 377 6.15 -13.98 11.81
N ASN A 378 7.45 -14.27 11.98
CA ASN A 378 8.29 -14.73 10.87
C ASN A 378 7.94 -16.17 10.46
N MET A 379 8.30 -16.55 9.23
CA MET A 379 7.95 -17.86 8.68
C MET A 379 8.26 -19.03 9.62
N MET A 380 7.31 -19.94 9.73
CA MET A 380 7.27 -21.16 10.55
C MET A 380 7.26 -20.95 12.07
N LEU A 381 7.26 -19.71 12.56
CA LEU A 381 7.17 -19.45 13.99
C LEU A 381 5.72 -19.55 14.49
N PRO A 382 5.50 -20.22 15.64
CA PRO A 382 4.17 -20.36 16.20
C PRO A 382 3.64 -19.03 16.70
N HIS A 383 2.37 -18.75 16.43
CA HIS A 383 1.66 -17.60 16.96
C HIS A 383 0.18 -17.96 17.16
N GLY A 384 -0.57 -17.05 17.79
CA GLY A 384 -1.99 -17.27 18.07
C GLY A 384 -2.53 -16.37 19.19
N PRO A 385 -3.78 -16.60 19.61
CA PRO A 385 -4.41 -15.88 20.71
C PRO A 385 -3.63 -16.12 22.01
N ASP A 386 -3.63 -15.12 22.90
CA ASP A 386 -3.12 -15.28 24.27
C ASP A 386 -4.14 -16.00 25.16
N LYS A 387 -3.79 -16.25 26.44
CA LYS A 387 -4.67 -16.90 27.41
C LYS A 387 -6.02 -16.21 27.55
N ASN A 388 -6.04 -14.88 27.63
CA ASN A 388 -7.27 -14.12 27.86
C ASN A 388 -8.22 -14.25 26.66
N ALA A 389 -7.67 -14.16 25.44
CA ALA A 389 -8.42 -14.39 24.22
C ALA A 389 -8.92 -15.84 24.13
N PHE A 390 -8.09 -16.82 24.49
CA PHE A 390 -8.47 -18.23 24.51
C PHE A 390 -9.61 -18.51 25.50
N GLU A 391 -9.43 -18.20 26.78
CA GLU A 391 -10.43 -18.45 27.82
C GLU A 391 -11.72 -17.66 27.55
N GLY A 392 -11.60 -16.42 27.10
CA GLY A 392 -12.74 -15.57 26.76
C GLY A 392 -13.57 -16.17 25.62
N ALA A 393 -12.93 -16.59 24.53
CA ALA A 393 -13.64 -17.12 23.37
C ALA A 393 -14.16 -18.56 23.58
N SER A 394 -13.43 -19.40 24.30
CA SER A 394 -13.85 -20.78 24.60
C SER A 394 -15.09 -20.86 25.49
N ASN A 395 -15.32 -19.85 26.34
CA ASN A 395 -16.42 -19.83 27.31
C ASN A 395 -17.52 -18.81 26.96
N ALA A 396 -17.41 -18.10 25.84
CA ALA A 396 -18.37 -17.09 25.44
C ALA A 396 -19.72 -17.71 25.02
N GLU A 397 -20.82 -17.04 25.39
CA GLU A 397 -22.12 -17.33 24.78
C GLU A 397 -22.12 -16.83 23.32
N LEU A 398 -22.12 -17.76 22.36
CA LEU A 398 -22.04 -17.42 20.94
C LEU A 398 -23.38 -16.89 20.42
N LYS A 399 -23.42 -15.58 20.15
CA LYS A 399 -24.52 -14.88 19.47
C LYS A 399 -23.99 -14.10 18.26
N PRO A 400 -24.85 -13.71 17.29
CA PRO A 400 -24.45 -12.76 16.26
C PRO A 400 -23.92 -11.47 16.89
N GLY A 401 -22.66 -11.13 16.60
CA GLY A 401 -22.01 -9.93 17.10
C GLY A 401 -21.30 -9.20 15.98
N LYS A 402 -21.39 -7.87 15.95
CA LYS A 402 -20.60 -7.05 15.03
C LYS A 402 -19.28 -6.70 15.69
N LEU A 403 -18.17 -7.12 15.10
CA LEU A 403 -16.86 -6.59 15.43
C LEU A 403 -16.78 -5.18 14.81
N ASP A 404 -16.71 -4.16 15.66
CA ASP A 404 -16.78 -2.75 15.29
C ASP A 404 -15.57 -1.98 15.85
N ASN A 405 -15.35 -0.76 15.36
CA ASN A 405 -14.22 0.10 15.78
C ASN A 405 -12.86 -0.61 15.66
N THR A 406 -12.58 -1.19 14.49
CA THR A 406 -11.31 -1.86 14.22
C THR A 406 -10.94 -1.78 12.75
N MET A 407 -9.67 -1.50 12.48
CA MET A 407 -9.08 -1.71 11.17
C MET A 407 -7.59 -1.98 11.31
N SER A 408 -7.22 -3.23 11.12
CA SER A 408 -5.83 -3.69 11.05
C SER A 408 -5.58 -4.30 9.68
N PHE A 409 -4.32 -4.47 9.32
CA PHE A 409 -3.94 -5.08 8.06
C PHE A 409 -2.73 -5.99 8.26
N MET A 410 -2.40 -6.73 7.21
CA MET A 410 -1.19 -7.52 7.15
C MET A 410 -0.52 -7.38 5.77
N PHE A 411 0.80 -7.23 5.80
CA PHE A 411 1.68 -7.51 4.67
C PHE A 411 2.24 -8.91 4.88
N GLU A 412 1.69 -9.88 4.16
CA GLU A 412 2.15 -11.27 4.18
C GLU A 412 3.10 -11.50 3.00
N THR A 413 4.26 -12.11 3.22
CA THR A 413 5.22 -12.41 2.16
C THR A 413 5.82 -13.81 2.31
N ARG A 414 6.13 -14.45 1.18
CA ARG A 414 6.73 -15.80 1.13
C ARG A 414 8.18 -15.87 1.63
N PHE A 415 8.79 -14.72 1.91
CA PHE A 415 10.19 -14.61 2.30
C PHE A 415 10.32 -14.41 3.82
N PRO A 416 11.43 -14.85 4.44
CA PRO A 416 11.75 -14.42 5.79
C PRO A 416 11.93 -12.89 5.82
N GLN A 417 11.40 -12.25 6.84
CA GLN A 417 11.58 -10.81 7.03
C GLN A 417 12.75 -10.56 7.98
N HIS A 418 13.74 -9.79 7.54
CA HIS A 418 14.90 -9.39 8.33
C HIS A 418 14.67 -8.02 8.96
N LEU A 419 14.86 -7.92 10.26
CA LEU A 419 14.79 -6.65 10.99
C LEU A 419 15.96 -5.75 10.57
N THR A 420 15.68 -4.46 10.45
CA THR A 420 16.74 -3.44 10.34
C THR A 420 17.34 -3.13 11.71
N GLU A 421 18.46 -2.38 11.72
CA GLU A 421 19.02 -1.84 12.96
C GLU A 421 18.02 -0.96 13.71
N PHE A 422 17.28 -0.11 12.98
CA PHE A 422 16.23 0.71 13.57
C PHE A 422 15.17 -0.16 14.28
N ALA A 423 14.62 -1.17 13.60
CA ALA A 423 13.58 -2.01 14.19
C ALA A 423 14.05 -2.83 15.39
N GLY A 424 15.30 -3.31 15.36
CA GLY A 424 15.86 -4.15 16.41
C GLY A 424 16.44 -3.40 17.61
N LYS A 425 16.78 -2.11 17.46
CA LYS A 425 17.51 -1.35 18.50
C LYS A 425 16.92 0.01 18.87
N GLU A 426 16.17 0.66 17.97
CA GLU A 426 15.69 2.04 18.16
C GLU A 426 14.16 2.16 18.25
N ALA A 427 13.43 1.36 17.47
CA ALA A 427 11.98 1.32 17.52
C ALA A 427 11.49 0.85 18.90
N PRO A 428 10.29 1.25 19.35
CA PRO A 428 9.77 0.90 20.67
C PRO A 428 9.30 -0.57 20.68
N LEU A 429 10.26 -1.49 20.65
CA LEU A 429 10.04 -2.93 20.72
C LEU A 429 9.56 -3.32 22.12
N GLN A 430 8.56 -4.19 22.18
CA GLN A 430 8.06 -4.76 23.42
C GLN A 430 8.83 -6.05 23.74
N ASP A 431 9.73 -5.97 24.72
CA ASP A 431 10.63 -7.08 25.10
C ASP A 431 9.87 -8.29 25.68
N ASP A 432 8.67 -8.08 26.22
CA ASP A 432 7.83 -9.07 26.89
C ASP A 432 6.77 -9.69 25.97
N TYR A 433 6.78 -9.39 24.66
CA TYR A 433 5.73 -9.86 23.77
C TYR A 433 5.64 -11.39 23.72
N ILE A 434 6.79 -12.08 23.74
CA ILE A 434 6.84 -13.54 23.71
C ILE A 434 6.20 -14.16 24.95
N ASP A 435 6.21 -13.46 26.08
CA ASP A 435 5.68 -13.94 27.35
C ASP A 435 4.14 -13.93 27.38
N CYS A 436 3.47 -13.31 26.39
CA CYS A 436 2.00 -13.28 26.35
C CYS A 436 1.33 -14.66 26.21
N TRP A 437 2.11 -15.70 25.89
CA TRP A 437 1.66 -17.09 25.81
C TRP A 437 2.06 -17.95 27.02
N ASP A 438 2.84 -17.44 27.98
CA ASP A 438 3.39 -18.22 29.10
C ASP A 438 2.31 -18.81 30.02
N ASP A 439 1.23 -18.06 30.23
CA ASP A 439 0.15 -18.47 31.14
C ASP A 439 -0.83 -19.50 30.51
N LEU A 440 -0.59 -19.96 29.28
CA LEU A 440 -1.41 -20.98 28.64
C LEU A 440 -1.27 -22.34 29.35
N GLU A 441 -2.38 -22.83 29.88
CA GLU A 441 -2.41 -24.06 30.67
C GLU A 441 -2.83 -25.28 29.84
N LYS A 442 -2.28 -26.44 30.21
CA LYS A 442 -2.78 -27.72 29.73
C LYS A 442 -4.20 -27.98 30.26
N LYS A 443 -5.19 -28.01 29.37
CA LYS A 443 -6.59 -28.38 29.70
C LYS A 443 -6.92 -29.87 29.48
N PHE A 444 -6.05 -30.64 28.84
CA PHE A 444 -6.29 -32.05 28.55
C PHE A 444 -6.25 -32.94 29.80
N ASP A 445 -7.37 -33.62 30.11
CA ASP A 445 -7.50 -34.55 31.25
C ASP A 445 -7.68 -36.03 30.85
N GLY A 446 -7.74 -36.33 29.55
CA GLY A 446 -7.88 -37.71 29.03
C GLY A 446 -9.28 -38.31 29.14
N THR A 447 -10.30 -37.54 29.52
CA THR A 447 -11.68 -38.03 29.66
C THR A 447 -12.62 -37.46 28.58
N PRO A 448 -13.54 -38.25 28.00
CA PRO A 448 -14.47 -37.75 26.99
C PRO A 448 -15.48 -36.73 27.53
N GLY A 449 -15.94 -35.83 26.67
CA GLY A 449 -17.00 -34.84 26.97
C GLY A 449 -16.60 -33.41 26.63
N LEU A 450 -17.59 -32.52 26.49
CA LEU A 450 -17.36 -31.08 26.48
C LEU A 450 -16.93 -30.63 27.88
N LYS A 451 -15.91 -29.78 27.95
CA LYS A 451 -15.31 -29.29 29.19
C LYS A 451 -15.71 -27.87 29.46
#